data_AF-A0A917ILK6-F1
#
_entry.id   AF-A0A917ILK6-F1
#
_cell.length_a   1.000
_cell.length_b   1.000
_cell.length_c   1.000
_cell.angle_alpha   90.00
_cell.angle_beta   90.00
_cell.angle_gamma   90.00
#
_symmetry.space_group_name_H-M   'P 1'
#
loop_
_entity.id
_entity.type
_entity.pdbx_description
1 polymer ?
#
loop_
_entity_poly.entity_id
_entity_poly.type
_entity_poly.pdbx_seq_one_letter_code
_entity_poly.pdbx_strand_id
1 'polypeptide(L)'
;MFSRLSLRTVSAGCSLALAAGLGAVPLAATPALAADTVSIAEIQGNGQTTPLSNQTVTTRGVVTAVYSTGGLNGYYIQTAGSGGAEDATPGASDGIFVYSPQTVSQVEKGDYVEVTGKVSEYYEQTQITVTSGNLTQLSEDFAPVQPITGTFPENEIDREAIEGMLVQPTGDITITDNYNTNRYGEIGLVNGTEPLRTATDVVAPGEEAVAYEAVNAERFFALDDGATSDYTRGGSDIPLPYLSGNNPARVGASVSFDEPVVATYSRDLWRLQPTEPITGDNEAELAPAHWTATREAAPEEVGGEGKHRQLQRAQLFLHHRRYPSGLPLLHRPREEPHFGQWRL
;
A
#
# COMPACT_ATOMS: atom_id res chain seq x y z
N MET A 1 12.02 20.80 -99.01
CA MET A 1 13.27 20.67 -98.24
C MET A 1 13.56 22.02 -97.59
N PHE A 2 13.56 22.04 -96.25
CA PHE A 2 13.89 23.11 -95.30
C PHE A 2 13.92 24.58 -95.75
N SER A 3 13.07 25.41 -95.12
CA SER A 3 13.41 26.81 -94.88
C SER A 3 12.89 27.27 -93.53
N ARG A 4 13.82 27.75 -92.69
CA ARG A 4 13.60 28.41 -91.40
C ARG A 4 13.10 29.83 -91.66
N LEU A 5 12.16 30.34 -90.86
CA LEU A 5 12.02 31.78 -90.69
C LEU A 5 11.67 32.14 -89.24
N SER A 6 12.48 33.07 -88.74
CA SER A 6 12.47 33.70 -87.42
C SER A 6 11.28 34.65 -87.26
N LEU A 7 10.63 34.66 -86.09
CA LEU A 7 9.77 35.76 -85.66
C LEU A 7 10.13 36.25 -84.25
N ARG A 8 10.82 37.40 -84.27
CA ARG A 8 10.72 38.62 -83.45
C ARG A 8 9.99 38.56 -82.11
N THR A 9 10.72 39.01 -81.09
CA THR A 9 10.29 39.55 -79.79
C THR A 9 9.49 40.85 -79.94
N VAL A 10 8.37 40.97 -79.20
CA VAL A 10 7.81 42.26 -78.72
C VAL A 10 7.32 42.04 -77.29
N SER A 11 7.76 42.92 -76.39
CA SER A 11 7.38 43.01 -74.98
C SER A 11 6.14 43.89 -74.81
N ALA A 12 5.21 43.51 -73.93
CA ALA A 12 4.28 44.43 -73.29
C ALA A 12 3.80 43.83 -71.95
N GLY A 13 4.11 44.52 -70.86
CA GLY A 13 3.78 44.10 -69.50
C GLY A 13 2.30 44.21 -69.17
N CYS A 14 1.86 43.37 -68.24
CA CYS A 14 0.65 43.58 -67.46
C CYS A 14 0.90 43.04 -66.06
N SER A 15 1.07 43.97 -65.11
CA SER A 15 1.17 43.69 -63.68
C SER A 15 -0.19 43.20 -63.17
N LEU A 16 -0.25 42.00 -62.60
CA LEU A 16 -1.36 41.58 -61.74
C LEU A 16 -0.84 41.17 -60.37
N ALA A 17 -1.52 41.70 -59.36
CA ALA A 17 -1.17 41.68 -57.95
C ALA A 17 -1.12 40.26 -57.36
N LEU A 18 -0.12 40.01 -56.52
CA LEU A 18 -0.01 38.83 -55.67
C LEU A 18 -0.87 39.05 -54.42
N ALA A 19 -2.08 38.48 -54.39
CA ALA A 19 -2.86 38.37 -53.17
C ALA A 19 -2.32 37.18 -52.35
N ALA A 20 -1.65 37.47 -51.24
CA ALA A 20 -1.24 36.46 -50.26
C ALA A 20 -2.47 35.95 -49.50
N GLY A 21 -3.06 34.85 -49.99
CA GLY A 21 -4.05 34.09 -49.24
C GLY A 21 -3.35 33.22 -48.20
N LEU A 22 -3.33 33.65 -46.94
CA LEU A 22 -3.10 32.75 -45.80
C LEU A 22 -4.33 31.85 -45.66
N GLY A 23 -4.34 30.73 -46.38
CA GLY A 23 -5.25 29.62 -46.12
C GLY A 23 -4.83 28.94 -44.82
N ALA A 24 -5.59 29.19 -43.74
CA ALA A 24 -5.48 28.39 -42.53
C ALA A 24 -5.91 26.96 -42.87
N VAL A 25 -4.93 26.06 -42.96
CA VAL A 25 -5.20 24.62 -42.98
C VAL A 25 -5.71 24.27 -41.58
N PRO A 26 -6.94 23.74 -41.42
CA PRO A 26 -7.37 23.25 -40.13
C PRO A 26 -6.45 22.08 -39.78
N LEU A 27 -5.70 22.23 -38.69
CA LEU A 27 -5.00 21.13 -38.06
C LEU A 27 -6.07 20.19 -37.52
N ALA A 28 -6.46 19.20 -38.32
CA ALA A 28 -7.27 18.10 -37.82
C ALA A 28 -6.44 17.42 -36.74
N ALA A 29 -6.79 17.65 -35.49
CA ALA A 29 -6.26 16.89 -34.37
C ALA A 29 -6.63 15.43 -34.64
N THR A 30 -5.62 14.62 -34.98
CA THR A 30 -5.72 13.17 -34.84
C THR A 30 -6.22 12.89 -33.43
N PRO A 31 -7.32 12.13 -33.24
CA PRO A 31 -7.70 11.71 -31.89
C PRO A 31 -6.48 11.02 -31.29
N ALA A 32 -6.09 11.45 -30.10
CA ALA A 32 -5.09 10.74 -29.32
C ALA A 32 -5.59 9.29 -29.24
N LEU A 33 -4.82 8.35 -29.79
CA LEU A 33 -5.00 6.94 -29.48
C LEU A 33 -5.01 6.86 -27.95
N ALA A 34 -6.10 6.36 -27.37
CA ALA A 34 -6.11 6.00 -25.97
C ALA A 34 -4.86 5.15 -25.74
N ALA A 35 -3.98 5.59 -24.84
CA ALA A 35 -2.85 4.75 -24.45
C ALA A 35 -3.42 3.41 -23.99
N ASP A 36 -2.85 2.30 -24.45
CA ASP A 36 -3.30 0.98 -24.02
C ASP A 36 -3.25 0.91 -22.49
N THR A 37 -4.38 0.54 -21.87
CA THR A 37 -4.47 0.39 -20.42
C THR A 37 -3.67 -0.83 -19.99
N VAL A 38 -2.86 -0.69 -18.94
CA VAL A 38 -2.09 -1.76 -18.31
C VAL A 38 -2.87 -2.26 -17.10
N SER A 39 -3.01 -3.58 -16.94
CA SER A 39 -3.67 -4.15 -15.77
C SER A 39 -2.85 -3.94 -14.48
N ILE A 40 -3.49 -3.96 -13.32
CA ILE A 40 -2.80 -3.82 -12.04
C ILE A 40 -1.83 -5.00 -11.82
N ALA A 41 -2.24 -6.22 -12.16
CA ALA A 41 -1.37 -7.39 -12.11
C ALA A 41 -0.12 -7.30 -13.01
N GLU A 42 -0.21 -6.66 -14.18
CA GLU A 42 0.98 -6.39 -15.02
C GLU A 42 1.90 -5.31 -14.41
N ILE A 43 1.32 -4.35 -13.68
CA ILE A 43 2.09 -3.34 -12.95
C ILE A 43 2.80 -3.98 -11.76
N GLN A 44 2.14 -4.85 -11.00
CA GLN A 44 2.74 -5.56 -9.88
C GLN A 44 3.79 -6.57 -10.35
N GLY A 45 3.41 -7.45 -11.28
CA GLY A 45 4.20 -8.61 -11.67
C GLY A 45 4.24 -9.69 -10.58
N ASN A 46 5.01 -10.75 -10.82
CA ASN A 46 5.09 -11.93 -9.94
C ASN A 46 6.29 -11.91 -8.98
N GLY A 47 6.91 -10.75 -8.76
CA GLY A 47 8.11 -10.62 -7.93
C GLY A 47 8.03 -9.37 -7.08
N GLN A 48 8.94 -9.25 -6.12
CA GLN A 48 8.97 -8.18 -5.09
C GLN A 48 9.14 -6.75 -5.63
N THR A 49 9.32 -6.57 -6.94
CA THR A 49 9.46 -5.25 -7.55
C THR A 49 8.74 -5.22 -8.88
N THR A 50 8.10 -4.10 -9.18
CA THR A 50 7.39 -3.87 -10.45
C THR A 50 8.30 -4.01 -11.68
N PRO A 51 7.88 -4.74 -12.73
CA PRO A 51 8.57 -4.76 -14.03
C PRO A 51 8.43 -3.42 -14.79
N LEU A 52 7.56 -2.52 -14.33
CA LEU A 52 7.24 -1.25 -14.98
C LEU A 52 7.81 -0.03 -14.23
N SER A 53 8.81 -0.24 -13.37
CA SER A 53 9.46 0.82 -12.62
C SER A 53 9.90 1.98 -13.52
N ASN A 54 9.58 3.21 -13.09
CA ASN A 54 9.81 4.47 -13.78
C ASN A 54 9.03 4.69 -15.09
N GLN A 55 8.13 3.79 -15.47
CA GLN A 55 7.25 3.99 -16.62
C GLN A 55 5.99 4.76 -16.20
N THR A 56 5.42 5.52 -17.14
CA THR A 56 4.08 6.10 -16.98
C THR A 56 3.08 5.13 -17.55
N VAL A 57 2.11 4.72 -16.74
CA VAL A 57 1.05 3.77 -17.11
C VAL A 57 -0.31 4.43 -16.97
N THR A 58 -1.30 3.91 -17.71
CA THR A 58 -2.72 4.18 -17.46
C THR A 58 -3.35 2.87 -17.01
N THR A 59 -4.05 2.86 -15.89
CA THR A 59 -4.71 1.66 -15.35
C THR A 59 -6.08 2.00 -14.79
N ARG A 60 -6.92 0.98 -14.62
CA ARG A 60 -8.28 1.11 -14.09
C ARG A 60 -8.46 0.21 -12.89
N GLY A 61 -9.26 0.66 -11.92
CA GLY A 61 -9.57 -0.13 -10.74
C GLY A 61 -10.71 0.49 -9.94
N VAL A 62 -11.26 -0.32 -9.03
CA VAL A 62 -12.26 0.10 -8.05
C VAL A 62 -11.54 0.59 -6.81
N VAL A 63 -11.88 1.77 -6.32
CA VAL A 63 -11.31 2.33 -5.09
C VAL A 63 -11.75 1.50 -3.89
N THR A 64 -10.80 0.92 -3.16
CA THR A 64 -11.08 0.01 -2.02
C THR A 64 -10.79 0.65 -0.66
N ALA A 65 -9.92 1.65 -0.61
CA ALA A 65 -9.59 2.39 0.60
C ALA A 65 -9.13 3.82 0.26
N VAL A 66 -9.43 4.79 1.12
CA VAL A 66 -9.14 6.22 0.88
C VAL A 66 -8.50 6.84 2.12
N TYR A 67 -7.34 7.50 1.93
CA TYR A 67 -6.58 8.15 3.00
C TYR A 67 -6.30 9.62 2.65
N SER A 68 -7.35 10.43 2.70
CA SER A 68 -7.28 11.89 2.51
C SER A 68 -6.70 12.65 3.70
N THR A 69 -6.61 11.99 4.86
CA THR A 69 -5.99 12.48 6.10
C THR A 69 -4.96 11.45 6.59
N GLY A 70 -4.31 11.69 7.73
CA GLY A 70 -3.32 10.75 8.30
C GLY A 70 -1.96 10.72 7.59
N GLY A 71 -1.82 11.34 6.41
CA GLY A 71 -0.54 11.57 5.74
C GLY A 71 -0.12 10.50 4.72
N LEU A 72 -0.93 9.45 4.50
CA LEU A 72 -0.75 8.54 3.36
C LEU A 72 -1.05 9.25 2.03
N ASN A 73 -2.01 10.18 2.01
CA ASN A 73 -2.31 11.07 0.88
C ASN A 73 -2.61 10.33 -0.43
N GLY A 74 -3.39 9.26 -0.35
CA GLY A 74 -3.68 8.41 -1.50
C GLY A 74 -4.84 7.47 -1.23
N TYR A 75 -5.01 6.50 -2.11
CA TYR A 75 -6.07 5.50 -2.05
C TYR A 75 -5.59 4.20 -2.68
N TYR A 76 -6.18 3.08 -2.30
CA TYR A 76 -5.98 1.82 -3.02
C TYR A 76 -7.03 1.68 -4.11
N ILE A 77 -6.60 1.17 -5.26
CA ILE A 77 -7.50 0.65 -6.29
C ILE A 77 -7.22 -0.84 -6.48
N GLN A 78 -8.26 -1.59 -6.81
CA GLN A 78 -8.17 -3.02 -7.08
C GLN A 78 -8.91 -3.37 -8.38
N THR A 79 -8.41 -4.34 -9.15
CA THR A 79 -9.02 -4.77 -10.41
C THR A 79 -10.50 -5.14 -10.19
N ALA A 80 -11.40 -4.61 -11.02
CA ALA A 80 -12.83 -4.91 -10.92
C ALA A 80 -13.11 -6.41 -11.05
N GLY A 81 -13.98 -6.95 -10.19
CA GLY A 81 -14.32 -8.37 -10.15
C GLY A 81 -13.24 -9.30 -9.58
N SER A 82 -12.11 -8.77 -9.13
CA SER A 82 -11.05 -9.56 -8.46
C SER A 82 -11.34 -9.82 -6.98
N GLY A 83 -10.51 -10.70 -6.41
CA GLY A 83 -10.63 -11.19 -5.05
C GLY A 83 -11.66 -12.31 -4.94
N GLY A 84 -12.19 -12.53 -3.73
CA GLY A 84 -13.03 -13.71 -3.48
C GLY A 84 -12.24 -15.02 -3.62
N ALA A 85 -12.89 -16.06 -4.17
CA ALA A 85 -12.32 -17.41 -4.25
C ALA A 85 -11.64 -17.72 -5.60
N GLU A 86 -11.90 -16.93 -6.64
CA GLU A 86 -11.34 -17.11 -7.97
C GLU A 86 -10.25 -16.07 -8.20
N ASP A 87 -9.05 -16.53 -8.56
CA ASP A 87 -7.91 -15.68 -8.86
C ASP A 87 -7.60 -15.79 -10.36
N ALA A 88 -7.83 -14.68 -11.08
CA ALA A 88 -7.58 -14.58 -12.51
C ALA A 88 -6.12 -14.25 -12.84
N THR A 89 -5.33 -13.80 -11.87
CA THR A 89 -3.93 -13.39 -12.01
C THR A 89 -3.01 -14.08 -10.99
N PRO A 90 -2.92 -15.44 -10.98
CA PRO A 90 -2.15 -16.15 -9.96
C PRO A 90 -0.71 -15.68 -9.82
N GLY A 91 -0.37 -15.24 -8.61
CA GLY A 91 0.96 -14.80 -8.22
C GLY A 91 1.26 -13.32 -8.48
N ALA A 92 0.31 -12.54 -9.01
CA ALA A 92 0.40 -11.08 -9.09
C ALA A 92 -0.83 -10.45 -8.45
N SER A 93 -0.60 -9.46 -7.59
CA SER A 93 -1.69 -8.75 -6.93
C SER A 93 -2.54 -7.93 -7.92
N ASP A 94 -3.85 -7.93 -7.68
CA ASP A 94 -4.82 -7.07 -8.35
C ASP A 94 -5.00 -5.71 -7.65
N GLY A 95 -4.34 -5.48 -6.51
CA GLY A 95 -4.40 -4.24 -5.75
C GLY A 95 -3.16 -3.39 -5.94
N ILE A 96 -3.31 -2.06 -5.89
CA ILE A 96 -2.17 -1.13 -5.94
C ILE A 96 -2.47 0.18 -5.21
N PHE A 97 -1.46 0.74 -4.55
CA PHE A 97 -1.57 2.05 -3.93
C PHE A 97 -1.38 3.16 -4.97
N VAL A 98 -2.29 4.14 -4.95
CA VAL A 98 -2.23 5.35 -5.76
C VAL A 98 -1.89 6.53 -4.84
N TYR A 99 -0.64 6.95 -4.88
CA TYR A 99 -0.21 8.18 -4.20
C TYR A 99 -0.70 9.39 -4.99
N SER A 100 -1.68 10.10 -4.45
CA SER A 100 -2.32 11.23 -5.15
C SER A 100 -2.81 12.34 -4.21
N PRO A 101 -1.89 13.09 -3.57
CA PRO A 101 -2.25 14.18 -2.66
C PRO A 101 -3.13 15.27 -3.30
N GLN A 102 -3.12 15.39 -4.64
CA GLN A 102 -3.87 16.41 -5.36
C GLN A 102 -5.29 15.99 -5.74
N THR A 103 -5.59 14.69 -5.77
CA THR A 103 -6.90 14.17 -6.21
C THR A 103 -7.54 13.17 -5.24
N VAL A 104 -6.89 12.81 -4.13
CA VAL A 104 -7.45 11.90 -3.11
C VAL A 104 -8.82 12.35 -2.58
N SER A 105 -9.09 13.65 -2.53
CA SER A 105 -10.41 14.18 -2.11
C SER A 105 -11.48 14.15 -3.22
N GLN A 106 -11.18 13.56 -4.38
CA GLN A 106 -12.08 13.46 -5.54
C GLN A 106 -12.61 12.04 -5.73
N VAL A 107 -12.24 11.10 -4.85
CA VAL A 107 -12.65 9.69 -4.91
C VAL A 107 -13.28 9.25 -3.60
N GLU A 108 -14.21 8.32 -3.70
CA GLU A 108 -14.84 7.61 -2.59
C GLU A 108 -14.66 6.10 -2.78
N LYS A 109 -14.77 5.33 -1.68
CA LYS A 109 -14.74 3.85 -1.78
C LYS A 109 -15.87 3.37 -2.68
N GLY A 110 -15.55 2.44 -3.58
CA GLY A 110 -16.47 1.90 -4.57
C GLY A 110 -16.45 2.64 -5.91
N ASP A 111 -15.78 3.79 -6.03
CA ASP A 111 -15.63 4.46 -7.32
C ASP A 111 -14.80 3.62 -8.28
N TYR A 112 -15.26 3.51 -9.53
CA TYR A 112 -14.46 2.94 -10.62
C TYR A 112 -13.70 4.06 -11.33
N VAL A 113 -12.38 3.97 -11.35
CA VAL A 113 -11.52 5.07 -11.81
C VAL A 113 -10.49 4.59 -12.83
N GLU A 114 -10.12 5.49 -13.73
CA GLU A 114 -8.93 5.41 -14.57
C GLU A 114 -7.90 6.42 -14.05
N VAL A 115 -6.67 5.95 -13.83
CA VAL A 115 -5.56 6.78 -13.38
C VAL A 115 -4.38 6.66 -14.32
N THR A 116 -3.71 7.79 -14.58
CA THR A 116 -2.46 7.85 -15.32
C THR A 116 -1.34 8.38 -14.41
N GLY A 117 -0.24 7.66 -14.30
CA GLY A 117 0.81 8.06 -13.38
C GLY A 117 2.10 7.28 -13.53
N LYS A 118 3.13 7.72 -12.82
CA LYS A 118 4.44 7.09 -12.83
C LYS A 118 4.49 5.97 -11.79
N VAL A 119 4.92 4.78 -12.20
CA VAL A 119 5.13 3.63 -11.31
C VAL A 119 6.50 3.73 -10.62
N SER A 120 6.54 3.43 -9.33
CA SER A 120 7.77 3.41 -8.53
C SER A 120 7.63 2.54 -7.29
N GLU A 121 8.76 2.10 -6.73
CA GLU A 121 8.83 1.56 -5.38
C GLU A 121 9.00 2.69 -4.35
N TYR A 122 8.23 2.63 -3.27
CA TYR A 122 8.38 3.55 -2.13
C TYR A 122 8.23 2.80 -0.83
N TYR A 123 9.28 2.79 0.00
CA TYR A 123 9.36 1.95 1.21
C TYR A 123 9.02 0.48 0.94
N GLU A 124 9.48 -0.05 -0.20
CA GLU A 124 9.28 -1.45 -0.64
C GLU A 124 7.85 -1.78 -1.09
N GLN A 125 6.98 -0.78 -1.23
CA GLN A 125 5.67 -0.90 -1.85
C GLN A 125 5.68 -0.38 -3.29
N THR A 126 5.08 -1.15 -4.20
CA THR A 126 4.77 -0.67 -5.55
C THR A 126 3.60 0.32 -5.51
N GLN A 127 3.79 1.51 -6.09
CA GLN A 127 2.76 2.55 -6.14
C GLN A 127 2.76 3.34 -7.45
N ILE A 128 1.61 3.94 -7.76
CA ILE A 128 1.44 4.88 -8.88
C ILE A 128 1.34 6.30 -8.32
N THR A 129 2.20 7.22 -8.79
CA THR A 129 2.07 8.65 -8.48
C THR A 129 1.18 9.35 -9.51
N VAL A 130 0.04 9.88 -9.05
CA VAL A 130 -0.97 10.55 -9.88
C VAL A 130 -1.06 12.02 -9.51
N THR A 131 -1.03 12.89 -10.52
CA THR A 131 -1.18 14.35 -10.38
C THR A 131 -2.55 14.82 -10.85
N SER A 132 -2.90 16.07 -10.53
CA SER A 132 -4.13 16.70 -11.01
C SER A 132 -4.30 16.58 -12.53
N GLY A 133 -5.51 16.24 -12.97
CA GLY A 133 -5.86 16.03 -14.38
C GLY A 133 -5.63 14.60 -14.92
N ASN A 134 -5.03 13.71 -14.12
CA ASN A 134 -4.75 12.32 -14.51
C ASN A 134 -5.60 11.29 -13.74
N LEU A 135 -6.75 11.70 -13.22
CA LEU A 135 -7.77 10.86 -12.62
C LEU A 135 -9.08 11.10 -13.37
N THR A 136 -9.73 10.02 -13.80
CA THR A 136 -11.06 10.05 -14.39
C THR A 136 -11.95 9.03 -13.70
N GLN A 137 -13.09 9.46 -13.15
CA GLN A 137 -14.12 8.54 -12.68
C GLN A 137 -14.89 7.99 -13.89
N LEU A 138 -15.02 6.67 -13.95
CA LEU A 138 -15.70 5.94 -15.01
C LEU A 138 -17.15 5.67 -14.61
N SER A 139 -18.05 5.63 -15.59
CA SER A 139 -19.49 5.40 -15.39
C SER A 139 -20.00 4.14 -16.08
N GLU A 140 -19.09 3.34 -16.63
CA GLU A 140 -19.43 2.04 -17.20
C GLU A 140 -19.71 1.01 -16.11
N ASP A 141 -20.52 0.00 -16.43
CA ASP A 141 -20.81 -1.09 -15.49
C ASP A 141 -19.54 -1.92 -15.24
N PHE A 142 -19.31 -2.27 -13.98
CA PHE A 142 -18.17 -3.08 -13.55
C PHE A 142 -18.60 -4.10 -12.47
N ALA A 143 -17.87 -5.20 -12.36
CA ALA A 143 -18.07 -6.15 -11.27
C ALA A 143 -17.44 -5.60 -9.97
N PRO A 144 -18.12 -5.67 -8.82
CA PRO A 144 -17.56 -5.22 -7.57
C PRO A 144 -16.35 -6.08 -7.17
N VAL A 145 -15.39 -5.46 -6.50
CA VAL A 145 -14.30 -6.16 -5.81
C VAL A 145 -14.88 -6.95 -4.63
N GLN A 146 -14.33 -8.14 -4.38
CA GLN A 146 -14.64 -8.93 -3.18
C GLN A 146 -13.38 -9.11 -2.31
N PRO A 147 -13.49 -9.08 -0.98
CA PRO A 147 -12.34 -9.35 -0.12
C PRO A 147 -11.91 -10.82 -0.23
N ILE A 148 -10.60 -11.07 -0.21
CA ILE A 148 -10.06 -12.42 -0.05
C ILE A 148 -10.29 -12.84 1.41
N THR A 149 -11.08 -13.90 1.62
CA THR A 149 -11.44 -14.36 2.97
C THR A 149 -10.60 -15.57 3.37
N GLY A 150 -9.96 -15.50 4.54
CA GLY A 150 -9.16 -16.62 5.05
C GLY A 150 -8.20 -16.21 6.15
N THR A 151 -7.34 -17.14 6.56
CA THR A 151 -6.21 -16.84 7.45
C THR A 151 -5.20 -15.97 6.69
N PHE A 152 -4.68 -14.92 7.34
CA PHE A 152 -3.68 -14.06 6.72
C PHE A 152 -2.40 -14.87 6.43
N PRO A 153 -1.83 -14.85 5.22
CA PRO A 153 -0.71 -15.71 4.89
C PRO A 153 0.52 -15.47 5.77
N GLU A 154 1.32 -16.52 5.99
CA GLU A 154 2.58 -16.43 6.77
C GLU A 154 3.84 -16.48 5.89
N ASN A 155 3.72 -16.90 4.63
CA ASN A 155 4.83 -16.89 3.69
C ASN A 155 4.77 -15.67 2.77
N GLU A 156 5.95 -15.22 2.35
CA GLU A 156 6.09 -13.99 1.58
C GLU A 156 5.39 -14.05 0.22
N ILE A 157 5.50 -15.18 -0.50
CA ILE A 157 4.94 -15.31 -1.86
C ILE A 157 3.43 -15.09 -1.84
N ASP A 158 2.74 -15.68 -0.88
CA ASP A 158 1.30 -15.56 -0.76
C ASP A 158 0.87 -14.16 -0.25
N ARG A 159 1.72 -13.45 0.50
CA ARG A 159 1.45 -12.08 0.91
C ARG A 159 1.64 -11.08 -0.24
N GLU A 160 2.72 -11.24 -1.00
CA GLU A 160 3.01 -10.45 -2.21
C GLU A 160 1.87 -10.57 -3.23
N ALA A 161 1.32 -11.78 -3.40
CA ALA A 161 0.19 -12.02 -4.30
C ALA A 161 -1.10 -11.28 -3.90
N ILE A 162 -1.20 -10.73 -2.68
CA ILE A 162 -2.36 -9.99 -2.19
C ILE A 162 -2.02 -8.55 -1.78
N GLU A 163 -0.82 -8.06 -2.09
CA GLU A 163 -0.39 -6.72 -1.67
C GLU A 163 -1.27 -5.61 -2.28
N GLY A 164 -1.90 -4.79 -1.45
CA GLY A 164 -2.83 -3.74 -1.84
C GLY A 164 -4.27 -4.21 -2.09
N MET A 165 -4.56 -5.50 -1.90
CA MET A 165 -5.91 -6.05 -2.06
C MET A 165 -6.71 -6.00 -0.75
N LEU A 166 -8.04 -5.99 -0.87
CA LEU A 166 -8.94 -6.22 0.25
C LEU A 166 -8.87 -7.67 0.73
N VAL A 167 -8.73 -7.82 2.03
CA VAL A 167 -8.75 -9.10 2.74
C VAL A 167 -9.75 -9.04 3.89
N GLN A 168 -10.39 -10.18 4.18
CA GLN A 168 -11.19 -10.40 5.38
C GLN A 168 -10.50 -11.51 6.19
N PRO A 169 -9.61 -11.14 7.13
CA PRO A 169 -8.94 -12.11 7.97
C PRO A 169 -9.95 -12.89 8.82
N THR A 170 -9.80 -14.21 8.85
CA THR A 170 -10.64 -15.13 9.63
C THR A 170 -9.80 -16.21 10.30
N GLY A 171 -10.41 -16.91 11.25
CA GLY A 171 -9.73 -17.89 12.10
C GLY A 171 -9.21 -17.26 13.39
N ASP A 172 -8.43 -18.03 14.14
CA ASP A 172 -7.86 -17.56 15.40
C ASP A 172 -6.75 -16.56 15.11
N ILE A 173 -6.87 -15.35 15.68
CA ILE A 173 -5.85 -14.29 15.63
C ILE A 173 -5.67 -13.78 17.06
N THR A 174 -4.43 -13.55 17.47
CA THR A 174 -4.07 -13.09 18.82
C THR A 174 -3.22 -11.83 18.76
N ILE A 175 -3.48 -10.88 19.65
CA ILE A 175 -2.59 -9.74 19.87
C ILE A 175 -1.27 -10.24 20.46
N THR A 176 -0.16 -10.01 19.76
CA THR A 176 1.17 -10.41 20.22
C THR A 176 2.06 -9.24 20.65
N ASP A 177 1.75 -8.02 20.22
CA ASP A 177 2.54 -6.82 20.54
C ASP A 177 1.63 -5.58 20.59
N ASN A 178 1.85 -4.69 21.56
CA ASN A 178 1.16 -3.39 21.65
C ASN A 178 2.13 -2.23 21.95
N TYR A 179 3.43 -2.44 21.74
CA TYR A 179 4.48 -1.48 22.01
C TYR A 179 4.36 -0.21 21.14
N ASN A 180 4.01 -0.39 19.87
CA ASN A 180 3.88 0.70 18.92
C ASN A 180 2.53 1.41 18.98
N THR A 181 1.55 0.90 19.73
CA THR A 181 0.18 1.42 19.69
C THR A 181 0.09 2.90 20.09
N ASN A 182 0.79 3.31 21.16
CA ASN A 182 0.80 4.72 21.59
C ASN A 182 1.62 5.65 20.66
N ARG A 183 2.46 5.09 19.78
CA ARG A 183 3.35 5.89 18.94
C ARG A 183 2.86 6.00 17.51
N TYR A 184 2.33 4.91 16.97
CA TYR A 184 2.01 4.75 15.56
C TYR A 184 0.62 4.16 15.32
N GLY A 185 -0.23 4.00 16.35
CA GLY A 185 -1.54 3.37 16.16
C GLY A 185 -1.47 1.88 15.78
N GLU A 186 -0.30 1.25 15.92
CA GLU A 186 -0.04 -0.11 15.41
C GLU A 186 -0.20 -1.16 16.52
N ILE A 187 -0.87 -2.27 16.22
CA ILE A 187 -0.98 -3.46 17.07
C ILE A 187 -0.38 -4.65 16.34
N GLY A 188 0.56 -5.34 16.96
CA GLY A 188 1.12 -6.59 16.44
C GLY A 188 0.20 -7.78 16.66
N LEU A 189 0.00 -8.55 15.61
CA LEU A 189 -0.87 -9.71 15.51
C LEU A 189 -0.08 -10.95 15.10
N VAL A 190 -0.67 -12.10 15.40
CA VAL A 190 -0.22 -13.42 14.94
C VAL A 190 -1.43 -14.32 14.71
N ASN A 191 -1.36 -15.20 13.72
CA ASN A 191 -2.33 -16.27 13.58
C ASN A 191 -2.18 -17.30 14.72
N GLY A 192 -3.31 -17.80 15.20
CA GLY A 192 -3.42 -18.77 16.29
C GLY A 192 -3.90 -18.14 17.60
N THR A 193 -3.95 -18.98 18.63
CA THR A 193 -4.53 -18.65 19.95
C THR A 193 -3.48 -18.19 20.98
N GLU A 194 -2.21 -18.13 20.61
CA GLU A 194 -1.11 -17.78 21.52
C GLU A 194 -0.25 -16.65 20.94
N PRO A 195 0.19 -15.67 21.77
CA PRO A 195 1.15 -14.67 21.33
C PRO A 195 2.51 -15.29 21.03
N LEU A 196 3.28 -14.65 20.15
CA LEU A 196 4.67 -15.03 19.89
C LEU A 196 5.51 -14.83 21.17
N ARG A 197 6.36 -15.81 21.48
CA ARG A 197 7.33 -15.72 22.56
C ARG A 197 8.65 -15.19 22.02
N THR A 198 9.49 -14.62 22.89
CA THR A 198 10.86 -14.24 22.48
C THR A 198 11.78 -15.45 22.55
N ALA A 199 12.79 -15.51 21.69
CA ALA A 199 13.63 -16.70 21.54
C ALA A 199 14.27 -17.14 22.86
N THR A 200 14.85 -16.22 23.64
CA THR A 200 15.52 -16.57 24.89
C THR A 200 14.59 -17.06 26.00
N ASP A 201 13.27 -16.97 25.82
CA ASP A 201 12.27 -17.54 26.74
C ASP A 201 11.98 -19.02 26.44
N VAL A 202 12.42 -19.52 25.28
CA VAL A 202 12.08 -20.85 24.74
C VAL A 202 13.32 -21.67 24.39
N VAL A 203 14.34 -21.03 23.83
CA VAL A 203 15.59 -21.65 23.37
C VAL A 203 16.82 -20.92 23.94
N ALA A 204 17.95 -21.61 23.98
CA ALA A 204 19.20 -21.02 24.46
C ALA A 204 19.74 -19.97 23.47
N PRO A 205 20.48 -18.93 23.94
CA PRO A 205 21.13 -17.99 23.03
C PRO A 205 22.08 -18.70 22.05
N GLY A 206 22.01 -18.33 20.77
CA GLY A 206 22.81 -18.94 19.71
C GLY A 206 22.08 -19.00 18.38
N GLU A 207 22.50 -19.89 17.49
CA GLU A 207 21.89 -20.10 16.17
C GLU A 207 20.41 -20.52 16.26
N GLU A 208 20.05 -21.34 17.25
CA GLU A 208 18.66 -21.73 17.51
C GLU A 208 17.77 -20.52 17.84
N ALA A 209 18.28 -19.56 18.63
CA ALA A 209 17.55 -18.33 18.92
C ALA A 209 17.36 -17.45 17.68
N VAL A 210 18.35 -17.38 16.80
CA VAL A 210 18.24 -16.65 15.51
C VAL A 210 17.19 -17.31 14.61
N ALA A 211 17.22 -18.64 14.49
CA ALA A 211 16.24 -19.38 13.71
C ALA A 211 14.81 -19.22 14.27
N TYR A 212 14.67 -19.23 15.60
CA TYR A 212 13.38 -19.00 16.25
C TYR A 212 12.82 -17.60 15.97
N GLU A 213 13.64 -16.55 16.03
CA GLU A 213 13.17 -15.20 15.68
C GLU A 213 12.88 -15.03 14.19
N ALA A 214 13.57 -15.75 13.30
CA ALA A 214 13.25 -15.73 11.87
C ALA A 214 11.82 -16.28 11.62
N VAL A 215 11.46 -17.40 12.27
CA VAL A 215 10.09 -17.95 12.21
C VAL A 215 9.08 -16.99 12.82
N ASN A 216 9.41 -16.34 13.94
CA ASN A 216 8.53 -15.32 14.53
C ASN A 216 8.29 -14.14 13.58
N ALA A 217 9.30 -13.72 12.82
CA ALA A 217 9.20 -12.61 11.89
C ALA A 217 8.25 -12.92 10.73
N GLU A 218 8.28 -14.14 10.18
CA GLU A 218 7.35 -14.60 9.14
C GLU A 218 5.89 -14.58 9.63
N ARG A 219 5.67 -14.98 10.89
CA ARG A 219 4.32 -15.07 11.49
C ARG A 219 3.76 -13.73 11.96
N PHE A 220 4.61 -12.73 12.17
CA PHE A 220 4.20 -11.42 12.67
C PHE A 220 3.61 -10.56 11.53
N PHE A 221 2.50 -9.92 11.81
CA PHE A 221 1.91 -8.85 11.01
C PHE A 221 1.24 -7.84 11.93
N ALA A 222 0.89 -6.66 11.45
CA ALA A 222 0.23 -5.66 12.30
C ALA A 222 -1.14 -5.24 11.77
N LEU A 223 -2.03 -4.83 12.68
CA LEU A 223 -3.15 -3.94 12.39
C LEU A 223 -2.69 -2.51 12.62
N ASP A 224 -2.91 -1.65 11.63
CA ASP A 224 -2.50 -0.24 11.65
C ASP A 224 -3.73 0.69 11.76
N ASP A 225 -3.52 2.00 11.74
CA ASP A 225 -4.57 3.01 11.85
C ASP A 225 -4.83 3.80 10.57
N GLY A 226 -4.20 3.45 9.44
CA GLY A 226 -4.35 4.18 8.19
C GLY A 226 -3.67 5.56 8.19
N ALA A 227 -2.71 5.79 9.08
CA ALA A 227 -1.96 7.04 9.17
C ALA A 227 -0.44 6.82 9.21
N THR A 228 0.30 7.92 9.05
CA THR A 228 1.77 7.99 9.13
C THR A 228 2.24 8.79 10.36
N SER A 229 1.30 9.12 11.25
CA SER A 229 1.49 10.00 12.38
C SER A 229 2.38 9.36 13.45
N ASP A 230 3.34 10.12 13.97
CA ASP A 230 3.98 9.83 15.26
C ASP A 230 3.22 10.62 16.34
N TYR A 231 2.33 9.93 17.07
CA TYR A 231 1.47 10.53 18.11
C TYR A 231 2.24 11.00 19.34
N THR A 232 3.50 10.57 19.50
CA THR A 232 4.39 11.11 20.54
C THR A 232 5.07 12.41 20.11
N ARG A 233 4.83 12.86 18.87
CA ARG A 233 5.44 14.04 18.27
C ARG A 233 4.38 14.88 17.55
N GLY A 234 4.28 14.72 16.23
CA GLY A 234 3.51 15.59 15.34
C GLY A 234 2.00 15.37 15.38
N GLY A 235 1.52 14.28 15.99
CA GLY A 235 0.09 13.96 16.11
C GLY A 235 -0.42 13.95 17.55
N SER A 236 0.25 14.62 18.49
CA SER A 236 -0.09 14.54 19.94
C SER A 236 -1.44 15.14 20.32
N ASP A 237 -2.07 15.90 19.43
CA ASP A 237 -3.41 16.47 19.54
C ASP A 237 -4.52 15.59 18.93
N ILE A 238 -4.14 14.54 18.19
CA ILE A 238 -5.08 13.58 17.60
C ILE A 238 -5.32 12.46 18.63
N PRO A 239 -6.58 12.18 19.01
CA PRO A 239 -6.87 11.04 19.87
C PRO A 239 -6.39 9.73 19.25
N LEU A 240 -5.64 8.94 20.01
CA LEU A 240 -5.10 7.65 19.56
C LEU A 240 -6.21 6.58 19.48
N PRO A 241 -6.25 5.77 18.41
CA PRO A 241 -7.15 4.63 18.34
C PRO A 241 -6.65 3.47 19.21
N TYR A 242 -7.53 2.51 19.47
CA TYR A 242 -7.25 1.20 20.09
C TYR A 242 -6.80 1.23 21.57
N LEU A 243 -6.71 2.41 22.16
CA LEU A 243 -6.37 2.63 23.57
C LEU A 243 -7.59 2.96 24.44
N SER A 244 -8.81 2.94 23.90
CA SER A 244 -9.99 3.37 24.64
C SER A 244 -10.23 2.53 25.91
N GLY A 245 -10.61 3.23 26.97
CA GLY A 245 -10.50 2.73 28.36
C GLY A 245 -11.43 1.56 28.73
N ASN A 246 -12.40 1.21 27.89
CA ASN A 246 -13.33 0.12 28.16
C ASN A 246 -12.71 -1.25 27.85
N ASN A 247 -11.95 -1.37 26.77
CA ASN A 247 -11.33 -2.62 26.36
C ASN A 247 -10.06 -2.36 25.52
N PRO A 248 -8.94 -1.93 26.13
CA PRO A 248 -7.73 -1.61 25.39
C PRO A 248 -7.09 -2.87 24.78
N ALA A 249 -6.41 -2.70 23.65
CA ALA A 249 -5.64 -3.77 23.01
C ALA A 249 -4.57 -4.35 23.95
N ARG A 250 -4.69 -5.64 24.29
CA ARG A 250 -3.82 -6.34 25.24
C ARG A 250 -3.24 -7.59 24.61
N VAL A 251 -1.94 -7.79 24.80
CA VAL A 251 -1.26 -9.03 24.41
C VAL A 251 -1.98 -10.25 25.00
N GLY A 252 -2.22 -11.26 24.16
CA GLY A 252 -2.98 -12.46 24.49
C GLY A 252 -4.49 -12.34 24.27
N ALA A 253 -5.04 -11.17 23.93
CA ALA A 253 -6.44 -11.06 23.54
C ALA A 253 -6.66 -11.66 22.14
N SER A 254 -7.76 -12.40 21.99
CA SER A 254 -8.22 -12.88 20.68
C SER A 254 -8.83 -11.72 19.90
N VAL A 255 -8.56 -11.67 18.59
CA VAL A 255 -8.98 -10.64 17.64
C VAL A 255 -9.98 -11.22 16.64
N SER A 256 -10.98 -10.43 16.28
CA SER A 256 -11.93 -10.75 15.21
C SER A 256 -12.13 -9.52 14.33
N PHE A 257 -12.16 -9.72 13.02
CA PHE A 257 -12.38 -8.67 12.02
C PHE A 257 -13.84 -8.70 11.58
N ASP A 258 -14.54 -7.57 11.71
CA ASP A 258 -15.92 -7.39 11.27
C ASP A 258 -16.00 -6.76 9.87
N GLU A 259 -14.95 -6.02 9.48
CA GLU A 259 -14.86 -5.33 8.20
C GLU A 259 -13.59 -5.72 7.43
N PRO A 260 -13.60 -5.65 6.10
CA PRO A 260 -12.41 -5.85 5.28
C PRO A 260 -11.34 -4.79 5.53
N VAL A 261 -10.08 -5.20 5.34
CA VAL A 261 -8.87 -4.38 5.47
C VAL A 261 -7.99 -4.56 4.24
N VAL A 262 -7.04 -3.66 4.02
CA VAL A 262 -6.08 -3.77 2.91
C VAL A 262 -4.78 -4.39 3.42
N ALA A 263 -4.31 -5.46 2.78
CA ALA A 263 -2.98 -6.00 3.04
C ALA A 263 -1.91 -5.10 2.41
N THR A 264 -0.87 -4.71 3.14
CA THR A 264 0.20 -3.84 2.61
C THR A 264 1.54 -4.22 3.20
N TYR A 265 2.59 -4.06 2.42
CA TYR A 265 3.95 -4.13 2.90
C TYR A 265 4.59 -2.75 2.86
N SER A 266 5.19 -2.32 3.96
CA SER A 266 6.07 -1.14 3.92
C SER A 266 7.02 -1.12 5.11
N ARG A 267 8.19 -0.50 4.94
CA ARG A 267 9.18 -0.34 6.02
C ARG A 267 9.49 -1.68 6.71
N ASP A 268 9.74 -2.72 5.92
CA ASP A 268 10.05 -4.06 6.41
C ASP A 268 8.94 -4.74 7.26
N LEU A 269 7.66 -4.37 7.08
CA LEU A 269 6.55 -4.97 7.84
C LEU A 269 5.25 -5.07 7.04
N TRP A 270 4.65 -6.26 7.09
CA TRP A 270 3.29 -6.53 6.64
C TRP A 270 2.25 -5.99 7.61
N ARG A 271 1.29 -5.23 7.08
CA ARG A 271 0.20 -4.61 7.83
C ARG A 271 -1.14 -4.86 7.17
N LEU A 272 -2.16 -4.77 7.99
CA LEU A 272 -3.56 -4.68 7.64
C LEU A 272 -3.98 -3.24 7.90
N GLN A 273 -4.26 -2.49 6.84
CA GLN A 273 -4.74 -1.12 6.93
C GLN A 273 -6.28 -1.11 6.95
N PRO A 274 -6.91 -0.31 7.83
CA PRO A 274 -8.33 -0.01 7.70
C PRO A 274 -8.59 0.68 6.35
N THR A 275 -9.83 0.62 5.85
CA THR A 275 -10.14 1.24 4.54
C THR A 275 -10.17 2.77 4.56
N GLU A 276 -10.09 3.38 5.75
CA GLU A 276 -10.00 4.82 6.00
C GLU A 276 -9.17 5.06 7.28
N PRO A 277 -8.54 6.24 7.47
CA PRO A 277 -7.80 6.56 8.69
C PRO A 277 -8.66 6.53 9.95
N ILE A 278 -8.14 5.89 10.99
CA ILE A 278 -8.79 5.74 12.29
C ILE A 278 -8.07 6.57 13.35
N THR A 279 -8.86 7.26 14.17
CA THR A 279 -8.43 7.95 15.37
C THR A 279 -9.35 7.55 16.53
N GLY A 280 -9.02 7.95 17.75
CA GLY A 280 -9.89 7.78 18.90
C GLY A 280 -11.24 8.51 18.77
N ASP A 281 -11.39 9.45 17.82
CA ASP A 281 -12.65 10.16 17.58
C ASP A 281 -13.64 9.36 16.73
N ASN A 282 -13.14 8.47 15.85
CA ASN A 282 -13.97 7.73 14.88
C ASN A 282 -13.86 6.19 15.01
N GLU A 283 -13.03 5.67 15.94
CA GLU A 283 -12.82 4.22 16.08
C GLU A 283 -14.12 3.42 16.31
N ALA A 284 -15.10 3.99 16.99
CA ALA A 284 -16.37 3.30 17.27
C ALA A 284 -17.18 3.00 16.00
N GLU A 285 -16.91 3.74 14.92
CA GLU A 285 -17.56 3.58 13.62
C GLU A 285 -16.66 2.85 12.61
N LEU A 286 -15.35 3.12 12.63
CA LEU A 286 -14.44 2.69 11.57
C LEU A 286 -13.49 1.54 11.94
N ALA A 287 -13.39 1.13 13.21
CA ALA A 287 -12.48 0.05 13.60
C ALA A 287 -12.86 -1.27 12.91
N PRO A 288 -11.94 -1.87 12.12
CA PRO A 288 -12.27 -3.08 11.36
C PRO A 288 -12.23 -4.34 12.23
N ALA A 289 -11.67 -4.24 13.44
CA ALA A 289 -11.45 -5.36 14.32
C ALA A 289 -11.77 -5.01 15.78
N HIS A 290 -12.22 -6.03 16.51
CA HIS A 290 -12.43 -6.00 17.95
C HIS A 290 -11.67 -7.15 18.61
N TRP A 291 -11.54 -7.09 19.94
CA TRP A 291 -10.83 -8.11 20.70
C TRP A 291 -11.51 -8.45 22.01
N THR A 292 -11.25 -9.65 22.51
CA THR A 292 -11.80 -10.12 23.78
C THR A 292 -11.31 -9.29 24.97
N ALA A 293 -12.20 -8.98 25.90
CA ALA A 293 -11.82 -8.35 27.16
C ALA A 293 -11.06 -9.35 28.05
N THR A 294 -9.74 -9.18 28.16
CA THR A 294 -8.86 -10.03 28.98
C THR A 294 -8.66 -9.50 30.40
N ARG A 295 -9.33 -8.40 30.78
CA ARG A 295 -9.21 -7.82 32.11
C ARG A 295 -10.12 -8.55 33.10
N GLU A 296 -9.53 -9.17 34.13
CA GLU A 296 -10.29 -9.66 35.27
C GLU A 296 -10.98 -8.51 36.00
N ALA A 297 -12.24 -8.71 36.41
CA ALA A 297 -13.03 -7.69 37.10
C ALA A 297 -12.47 -7.35 38.50
N ALA A 298 -11.83 -8.33 39.14
CA ALA A 298 -11.13 -8.20 40.41
C ALA A 298 -9.99 -9.24 40.46
N PRO A 299 -8.90 -8.97 41.19
CA PRO A 299 -7.87 -9.97 41.45
C PRO A 299 -8.45 -11.23 42.11
N GLU A 300 -7.87 -12.39 41.85
CA GLU A 300 -8.17 -13.59 42.62
C GLU A 300 -7.89 -13.38 44.12
N GLU A 301 -8.78 -13.89 44.97
CA GLU A 301 -8.61 -13.88 46.42
C GLU A 301 -7.47 -14.82 46.83
N VAL A 302 -6.28 -14.27 47.04
CA VAL A 302 -5.07 -15.03 47.42
C VAL A 302 -4.97 -15.34 48.93
N GLY A 303 -6.07 -15.27 49.67
CA GLY A 303 -6.20 -15.80 51.04
C GLY A 303 -5.31 -15.18 52.13
N GLY A 304 -4.73 -13.99 51.89
CA GLY A 304 -3.83 -13.33 52.84
C GLY A 304 -4.49 -12.19 53.63
N GLU A 305 -4.76 -12.39 54.91
CA GLU A 305 -5.11 -11.29 55.85
C GLU A 305 -3.87 -10.43 56.16
N GLY A 306 -3.54 -9.52 55.26
CA GLY A 306 -2.48 -8.55 55.47
C GLY A 306 -2.85 -7.21 54.83
N LYS A 307 -2.86 -6.14 55.64
CA LYS A 307 -2.91 -4.74 55.15
C LYS A 307 -1.63 -4.39 54.38
N HIS A 308 -1.42 -4.99 53.23
CA HIS A 308 -0.55 -4.43 52.22
C HIS A 308 -1.42 -3.59 51.29
N ARG A 309 -1.08 -2.31 51.17
CA ARG A 309 -1.57 -1.47 50.07
C ARG A 309 -1.39 -2.29 48.79
N GLN A 310 -2.52 -2.70 48.22
CA GLN A 310 -2.56 -3.43 46.96
C GLN A 310 -1.98 -2.53 45.89
N LEU A 311 -0.68 -2.70 45.62
CA LEU A 311 -0.06 -2.14 44.45
C LEU A 311 -0.50 -3.03 43.29
N GLN A 312 -1.39 -2.51 42.44
CA GLN A 312 -1.60 -3.05 41.10
C GLN A 312 -0.22 -3.11 40.43
N ARG A 313 0.39 -4.30 40.39
CA ARG A 313 1.49 -4.53 39.44
C ARG A 313 0.84 -4.68 38.08
N ALA A 314 0.67 -3.58 37.38
CA ALA A 314 0.75 -3.65 35.93
C ALA A 314 2.15 -4.19 35.63
N GLN A 315 2.26 -5.48 35.26
CA GLN A 315 3.41 -5.94 34.51
C GLN A 315 3.31 -5.26 33.14
N LEU A 316 3.76 -4.00 33.10
CA LEU A 316 4.15 -3.36 31.87
C LEU A 316 5.44 -4.06 31.45
N PHE A 317 5.29 -5.15 30.71
CA PHE A 317 6.41 -5.77 30.01
C PHE A 317 6.77 -4.85 28.85
N LEU A 318 7.62 -3.85 29.12
CA LEU A 318 8.33 -3.14 28.06
C LEU A 318 9.36 -4.11 27.48
N HIS A 319 8.98 -4.90 26.49
CA HIS A 319 9.95 -5.62 25.68
C HIS A 319 10.55 -4.63 24.67
N HIS A 320 11.85 -4.37 24.80
CA HIS A 320 12.61 -3.68 23.76
C HIS A 320 12.81 -4.62 22.56
N ARG A 321 11.88 -4.64 21.60
CA ARG A 321 12.22 -5.03 20.23
C ARG A 321 12.89 -3.83 19.56
N ARG A 322 14.22 -3.86 19.45
CA ARG A 322 14.88 -3.12 18.37
C ARG A 322 14.79 -4.02 17.15
N TYR A 323 13.93 -3.68 16.20
CA TYR A 323 14.11 -4.15 14.84
C TYR A 323 15.47 -3.61 14.35
N PRO A 324 16.45 -4.46 14.03
CA PRO A 324 17.70 -3.98 13.47
C PRO A 324 17.43 -3.53 12.03
N SER A 325 17.39 -2.22 11.82
CA SER A 325 17.64 -1.65 10.51
C SER A 325 19.05 -2.05 10.08
N GLY A 326 19.16 -3.06 9.20
CA GLY A 326 20.40 -3.47 8.57
C GLY A 326 20.85 -4.88 8.91
N LEU A 327 20.44 -5.85 8.07
CA LEU A 327 21.28 -7.02 7.80
C LEU A 327 22.45 -6.60 6.89
N PRO A 328 23.67 -7.11 7.12
CA PRO A 328 24.85 -6.71 6.38
C PRO A 328 24.79 -7.21 4.92
N LEU A 329 25.01 -6.27 3.99
CA LEU A 329 25.25 -6.55 2.57
C LEU A 329 26.33 -7.63 2.42
N LEU A 330 25.91 -8.84 2.03
CA LEU A 330 26.80 -9.81 1.43
C LEU A 330 27.27 -9.23 0.09
N HIS A 331 28.47 -8.65 0.12
CA HIS A 331 29.20 -8.17 -1.05
C HIS A 331 29.40 -9.37 -2.01
N ARG A 332 28.59 -9.46 -3.06
CA ARG A 332 28.95 -10.24 -4.25
C ARG A 332 29.80 -9.37 -5.18
N PRO A 333 30.90 -9.91 -5.74
CA PRO A 333 31.82 -9.12 -6.54
C PRO A 333 31.15 -8.70 -7.86
N ARG A 334 31.24 -7.41 -8.18
CA ARG A 334 30.93 -6.90 -9.52
C ARG A 334 31.99 -7.43 -10.50
N GLU A 335 31.54 -8.10 -11.55
CA GLU A 335 32.32 -8.20 -12.77
C GLU A 335 32.33 -6.82 -13.44
N GLU A 336 33.52 -6.26 -13.66
CA GLU A 336 33.71 -5.03 -14.43
C GLU A 336 33.59 -5.32 -15.93
N PRO A 337 32.83 -4.52 -16.71
CA PRO A 337 32.99 -4.51 -18.15
C PRO A 337 34.15 -3.60 -18.54
N HIS A 338 35.14 -4.19 -19.22
CA HIS A 338 36.16 -3.49 -19.99
C HIS A 338 35.55 -2.49 -20.96
N PHE A 339 35.92 -1.21 -20.88
CA PHE A 339 35.86 -0.30 -22.02
C PHE A 339 37.08 0.64 -22.07
N GLY A 340 37.88 0.42 -23.12
CA GLY A 340 38.20 1.46 -24.10
C GLY A 340 39.07 2.63 -23.67
N GLN A 341 40.36 2.51 -23.97
CA GLN A 341 41.31 3.62 -24.13
C GLN A 341 40.77 4.73 -25.05
N TRP A 342 40.94 5.99 -24.63
CA TRP A 342 41.31 7.09 -25.54
C TRP A 342 42.39 7.95 -24.89
N ARG A 343 43.49 8.14 -25.63
CA ARG A 343 44.70 8.90 -25.27
C ARG A 343 44.46 10.40 -25.29
N LEU A 344 45.18 11.14 -24.44
CA LEU A 344 46.36 11.92 -24.84
C LEU A 344 47.37 11.98 -23.68
#